data_AF-A0A7C1Y5J4-F1
#
_entry.id   AF-A0A7C1Y5J4-F1
#
_cell.length_a   1.000
_cell.length_b   1.000
_cell.length_c   1.000
_cell.angle_alpha   90.00
_cell.angle_beta   90.00
_cell.angle_gamma   90.00
#
_symmetry.space_group_name_H-M   'P 1'
#
loop_
_entity.id
_entity.type
_entity.pdbx_description
1 polymer ?
#
loop_
_entity_poly.entity_id
_entity_poly.type
_entity_poly.pdbx_seq_one_letter_code
_entity_poly.pdbx_strand_id
1 'polypeptide(L)'
;MSVLFHLGRQTGMATLTVVLTLLLVLTGLAFSLGQTGLTEQRMATNQRYHGEALAAAEAGLAFGQDVLLRETPHWLHLRPDLELATPASRPPRLRASNGGRFALNLVFRRDPRHPAFVSLEAEAEANRIQARARLALRLFSVLSEAGEKAPPLLLDGCPGSGPLALF
;
A
#
# COMPACT_ATOMS: atom_id res chain seq x y z
N MET A 1 68.43 -30.34 -38.00
CA MET A 1 67.02 -30.25 -38.46
C MET A 1 66.12 -30.47 -37.24
N SER A 2 66.13 -29.54 -36.29
CA SER A 2 65.51 -29.75 -34.96
C SER A 2 65.06 -28.42 -34.35
N VAL A 3 64.21 -27.68 -35.05
CA VAL A 3 63.58 -26.46 -34.51
C VAL A 3 62.15 -26.36 -35.05
N LEU A 4 61.25 -27.26 -34.65
CA LEU A 4 59.83 -27.13 -35.05
C LEU A 4 58.80 -27.68 -34.05
N PHE A 5 59.16 -27.94 -32.79
CA PHE A 5 58.21 -28.49 -31.81
C PHE A 5 57.81 -27.54 -30.68
N HIS A 6 58.32 -26.30 -30.62
CA HIS A 6 57.99 -25.38 -29.53
C HIS A 6 56.71 -24.55 -29.74
N LEU A 7 56.16 -24.47 -30.96
CA LEU A 7 54.93 -23.69 -31.22
C LEU A 7 53.65 -24.39 -30.75
N GLY A 8 53.60 -25.73 -30.72
CA GLY A 8 52.40 -26.48 -30.31
C GLY A 8 52.13 -26.49 -28.80
N ARG A 9 53.13 -26.21 -27.96
CA ARG A 9 53.00 -26.23 -26.49
C ARG A 9 52.49 -24.90 -25.91
N GLN A 10 52.68 -23.79 -26.61
CA GLN A 10 52.19 -22.46 -26.18
C GLN A 10 50.72 -22.23 -26.53
N THR A 11 50.22 -22.80 -27.63
CA THR A 11 48.80 -22.67 -28.04
C THR A 11 47.85 -23.44 -27.12
N GLY A 12 48.29 -24.58 -26.57
CA GLY A 12 47.52 -25.35 -25.58
C GLY A 12 47.33 -24.62 -24.25
N MET A 13 48.34 -23.88 -23.77
CA MET A 13 48.21 -23.06 -22.56
C MET A 13 47.32 -21.83 -22.79
N ALA A 14 47.45 -21.18 -23.95
CA ALA A 14 46.64 -19.99 -24.28
C ALA A 14 45.14 -20.31 -24.43
N THR A 15 44.79 -21.46 -25.00
CA THR A 15 43.39 -21.89 -25.12
C THR A 15 42.80 -22.26 -23.76
N LEU A 16 43.57 -22.90 -22.89
CA LEU A 16 43.11 -23.27 -21.54
C LEU A 16 42.86 -22.02 -20.68
N THR A 17 43.74 -21.02 -20.72
CA THR A 17 43.52 -19.77 -19.98
C THR A 17 42.27 -19.03 -20.48
N VAL A 18 42.04 -18.98 -21.79
CA VAL A 18 40.83 -18.36 -22.36
C VAL A 18 39.56 -19.10 -21.94
N VAL A 19 39.56 -20.43 -21.98
CA VAL A 19 38.39 -21.22 -21.54
C VAL A 19 38.13 -21.01 -20.05
N LEU A 20 39.20 -20.96 -19.24
CA LEU A 20 39.09 -20.81 -17.79
C LEU A 20 38.61 -19.40 -17.39
N THR A 21 39.09 -18.35 -18.05
CA THR A 21 38.58 -16.99 -17.85
C THR A 21 37.14 -16.87 -18.33
N LEU A 22 36.78 -17.47 -19.47
CA LEU A 22 35.40 -17.48 -19.96
C LEU A 22 34.46 -18.16 -18.96
N LEU A 23 34.84 -19.31 -18.41
CA LEU A 23 34.07 -20.01 -17.38
C LEU A 23 33.88 -19.15 -16.12
N LEU A 24 34.93 -18.44 -15.69
CA LEU A 24 34.90 -17.56 -14.53
C LEU A 24 33.95 -16.36 -14.75
N VAL A 25 33.96 -15.78 -15.95
CA VAL A 25 33.04 -14.70 -16.35
C VAL A 25 31.60 -15.21 -16.41
N LEU A 26 31.35 -16.38 -17.02
CA LEU A 26 30.02 -16.97 -17.11
C LEU A 26 29.44 -17.33 -15.75
N THR A 27 30.25 -17.87 -14.84
CA THR A 27 29.82 -18.14 -13.45
C THR A 27 29.54 -16.86 -12.67
N GLY A 28 30.36 -15.82 -12.85
CA GLY A 28 30.10 -14.50 -12.26
C GLY A 28 28.77 -13.88 -12.73
N LEU A 29 28.50 -13.96 -14.04
CA LEU A 29 27.23 -13.52 -14.64
C LEU A 29 26.03 -14.31 -14.09
N ALA A 30 26.14 -15.65 -14.07
CA ALA A 30 25.07 -16.50 -13.55
C ALA A 30 24.76 -16.22 -12.07
N PHE A 31 25.79 -16.00 -11.25
CA PHE A 31 25.61 -15.64 -9.84
C PHE A 31 24.94 -14.28 -9.68
N SER A 32 25.38 -13.28 -10.46
CA SER A 32 24.81 -11.94 -10.43
C SER A 32 23.32 -11.95 -10.80
N LEU A 33 22.95 -12.64 -11.88
CA LEU A 33 21.57 -12.82 -12.33
C LEU A 33 20.72 -13.59 -11.29
N GLY A 34 21.30 -14.61 -10.66
CA GLY A 34 20.65 -15.34 -9.57
C GLY A 34 20.31 -14.44 -8.38
N GLN A 35 21.23 -13.57 -7.99
CA GLN A 35 20.97 -12.58 -6.92
C GLN A 35 19.89 -11.58 -7.33
N THR A 36 19.93 -11.07 -8.57
CA THR A 36 18.92 -10.12 -9.06
C THR A 36 17.53 -10.74 -9.05
N GLY A 37 17.40 -11.98 -9.55
CA GLY A 37 16.13 -12.70 -9.55
C GLY A 37 15.56 -12.91 -8.15
N LEU A 38 16.40 -13.23 -7.16
CA LEU A 38 15.96 -13.35 -5.77
C LEU A 38 15.49 -12.02 -5.19
N THR A 39 16.18 -10.91 -5.50
CA THR A 39 15.76 -9.58 -5.05
C THR A 39 14.45 -9.15 -5.67
N GLU A 40 14.26 -9.39 -6.97
CA GLU A 40 13.02 -9.05 -7.69
C GLU A 40 11.84 -9.86 -7.16
N GLN A 41 12.03 -11.16 -6.91
CA GLN A 41 10.98 -12.00 -6.31
C GLN A 41 10.56 -11.50 -4.93
N ARG A 42 11.52 -11.08 -4.09
CA ARG A 42 11.22 -10.50 -2.77
C ARG A 42 10.45 -9.18 -2.90
N MET A 43 10.85 -8.32 -3.83
CA MET A 43 10.16 -7.04 -4.08
C MET A 43 8.74 -7.26 -4.58
N ALA A 44 8.53 -8.13 -5.58
CA ALA A 44 7.22 -8.45 -6.12
C ALA A 44 6.29 -9.05 -5.05
N THR A 45 6.84 -9.92 -4.20
CA THR A 45 6.10 -10.52 -3.09
C THR A 45 5.69 -9.46 -2.05
N ASN A 46 6.60 -8.58 -1.65
CA ASN A 46 6.30 -7.50 -0.71
C ASN A 46 5.26 -6.52 -1.26
N GLN A 47 5.36 -6.15 -2.55
CA GLN A 47 4.37 -5.31 -3.22
C GLN A 47 2.98 -5.95 -3.21
N ARG A 48 2.90 -7.26 -3.51
CA ARG A 48 1.64 -8.00 -3.43
C ARG A 48 1.03 -7.97 -2.03
N TYR A 49 1.81 -8.27 -1.00
CA TYR A 49 1.33 -8.26 0.38
C TYR A 49 0.86 -6.86 0.83
N HIS A 50 1.59 -5.82 0.45
CA HIS A 50 1.19 -4.45 0.73
C HIS A 50 -0.11 -4.08 0.03
N GLY A 51 -0.27 -4.45 -1.24
CA GLY A 51 -1.51 -4.25 -1.99
C GLY A 51 -2.71 -4.98 -1.37
N GLU A 52 -2.52 -6.22 -0.92
CA GLU A 52 -3.57 -6.98 -0.22
C GLU A 52 -3.95 -6.34 1.12
N ALA A 53 -2.98 -5.83 1.88
CA ALA A 53 -3.25 -5.13 3.13
C ALA A 53 -3.99 -3.81 2.90
N LEU A 54 -3.63 -3.05 1.86
CA LEU A 54 -4.35 -1.83 1.47
C LEU A 54 -5.79 -2.13 1.06
N ALA A 55 -6.00 -3.13 0.21
CA ALA A 55 -7.34 -3.55 -0.19
C ALA A 55 -8.18 -4.00 1.02
N ALA A 56 -7.56 -4.65 2.01
CA ALA A 56 -8.23 -4.99 3.26
C ALA A 56 -8.60 -3.74 4.09
N ALA A 57 -7.71 -2.75 4.16
CA ALA A 57 -7.99 -1.48 4.84
C ALA A 57 -9.12 -0.70 4.15
N GLU A 58 -9.16 -0.67 2.81
CA GLU A 58 -10.23 -0.05 2.02
C GLU A 58 -11.57 -0.76 2.21
N ALA A 59 -11.60 -2.09 2.23
CA ALA A 59 -12.80 -2.84 2.58
C ALA A 59 -13.25 -2.56 4.03
N GLY A 60 -12.30 -2.34 4.94
CA GLY A 60 -12.56 -1.85 6.29
C GLY A 60 -13.20 -0.46 6.30
N LEU A 61 -12.76 0.46 5.45
CA LEU A 61 -13.40 1.78 5.30
C LEU A 61 -14.84 1.65 4.82
N ALA A 62 -15.09 0.83 3.80
CA ALA A 62 -16.45 0.62 3.29
C ALA A 62 -17.38 0.05 4.38
N PHE A 63 -16.90 -0.91 5.18
CA PHE A 63 -17.63 -1.42 6.32
C PHE A 63 -17.88 -0.34 7.38
N GLY A 64 -16.85 0.44 7.75
CA GLY A 64 -16.98 1.50 8.74
C GLY A 64 -17.94 2.61 8.30
N GLN A 65 -17.98 2.92 7.00
CA GLN A 65 -18.95 3.86 6.43
C GLN A 65 -20.38 3.31 6.54
N ASP A 66 -20.62 2.05 6.21
CA ASP A 66 -21.94 1.41 6.36
C ASP A 66 -22.38 1.39 7.83
N VAL A 67 -21.46 1.12 8.76
CA VAL A 67 -21.74 1.19 10.21
C VAL A 67 -22.12 2.61 10.63
N LEU A 68 -21.39 3.64 10.20
CA LEU A 68 -21.72 5.04 10.51
C LEU A 68 -23.10 5.48 10.00
N LEU A 69 -23.57 4.90 8.89
CA LEU A 69 -24.88 5.20 8.31
C LEU A 69 -26.02 4.47 9.04
N ARG A 70 -25.75 3.32 9.65
CA ARG A 70 -26.77 2.48 10.31
C ARG A 70 -26.84 2.65 11.82
N GLU A 71 -25.71 2.90 12.46
CA GLU A 71 -25.57 2.96 13.91
C GLU A 71 -25.06 4.34 14.32
N THR A 72 -25.56 4.87 15.44
CA THR A 72 -25.02 6.09 16.04
C THR A 72 -23.83 5.73 16.95
N PRO A 73 -22.59 6.07 16.58
CA PRO A 73 -21.42 5.75 17.40
C PRO A 73 -21.44 6.52 18.73
N HIS A 74 -20.97 5.87 19.79
CA HIS A 74 -20.80 6.51 21.09
C HIS A 74 -19.46 7.26 21.13
N TRP A 75 -19.52 8.59 21.13
CA TRP A 75 -18.36 9.46 21.09
C TRP A 75 -17.73 9.64 22.47
N LEU A 76 -16.47 9.23 22.60
CA LEU A 76 -15.64 9.47 23.77
C LEU A 76 -14.85 10.76 23.55
N HIS A 77 -15.10 11.75 24.41
CA HIS A 77 -14.30 12.98 24.45
C HIS A 77 -12.92 12.66 25.04
N LEU A 78 -11.87 12.69 24.21
CA LEU A 78 -10.50 12.56 24.70
C LEU A 78 -9.87 13.93 24.96
N ARG A 79 -10.17 14.92 24.10
CA ARG A 79 -9.61 16.28 24.14
C ARG A 79 -10.67 17.28 23.67
N PRO A 80 -10.51 18.58 23.98
CA PRO A 80 -11.46 19.62 23.55
C PRO A 80 -11.58 19.79 22.03
N ASP A 81 -10.66 19.21 21.26
CA ASP A 81 -10.58 19.22 19.79
C ASP A 81 -10.67 17.80 19.19
N LEU A 82 -10.88 16.77 20.02
CA LEU A 82 -10.88 15.39 19.55
C LEU A 82 -11.83 14.50 20.34
N GLU A 83 -12.81 14.00 19.61
CA GLU A 83 -13.64 12.87 20.00
C GLU A 83 -13.23 11.62 19.21
N LEU A 84 -13.28 10.47 19.87
CA LEU A 84 -13.05 9.17 19.27
C LEU A 84 -14.25 8.26 19.49
N ALA A 85 -14.57 7.45 18.50
CA ALA A 85 -15.49 6.35 18.67
C ALA A 85 -14.93 5.09 18.01
N THR A 86 -15.24 3.95 18.59
CA THR A 86 -15.01 2.63 18.00
C THR A 86 -16.36 2.01 17.65
N PRO A 87 -16.47 1.30 16.52
CA PRO A 87 -17.71 0.64 16.17
C PRO A 87 -18.03 -0.44 17.23
N ALA A 88 -19.30 -0.54 17.62
CA ALA A 88 -19.76 -1.59 18.51
C ALA A 88 -19.74 -2.95 17.80
N SER A 89 -20.07 -2.95 16.51
CA SER A 89 -20.02 -4.10 15.63
C SER A 89 -18.58 -4.43 15.24
N ARG A 90 -18.16 -5.68 15.50
CA ARG A 90 -16.81 -6.13 15.14
C ARG A 90 -16.71 -6.32 13.62
N PRO A 91 -15.66 -5.79 12.97
CA PRO A 91 -15.47 -6.00 11.54
C PRO A 91 -15.24 -7.50 11.24
N PRO A 92 -15.72 -7.98 10.09
CA PRO A 92 -15.46 -9.35 9.65
C PRO A 92 -13.96 -9.54 9.39
N ARG A 93 -13.45 -10.75 9.66
CA ARG A 93 -12.07 -11.08 9.29
C ARG A 93 -11.95 -11.21 7.79
N LEU A 94 -11.13 -10.38 7.16
CA LEU A 94 -10.88 -10.47 5.73
C LEU A 94 -9.83 -11.53 5.44
N ARG A 95 -10.06 -12.27 4.36
CA ARG A 95 -9.18 -13.34 3.92
C ARG A 95 -8.46 -12.91 2.64
N ALA A 96 -7.15 -12.95 2.68
CA ALA A 96 -6.28 -12.67 1.55
C ALA A 96 -6.34 -13.80 0.51
N SER A 97 -5.94 -13.49 -0.72
CA SER A 97 -5.87 -14.47 -1.82
C SER A 97 -4.90 -15.62 -1.52
N ASN A 98 -3.84 -15.35 -0.74
CA ASN A 98 -2.85 -16.32 -0.28
C ASN A 98 -3.29 -17.14 0.95
N GLY A 99 -4.52 -16.95 1.44
CA GLY A 99 -5.06 -17.63 2.61
C GLY A 99 -4.75 -16.96 3.96
N GLY A 100 -3.97 -15.89 3.96
CA GLY A 100 -3.72 -15.03 5.12
C GLY A 100 -5.00 -14.37 5.64
N ARG A 101 -4.97 -13.93 6.90
CA ARG A 101 -6.10 -13.24 7.55
C ARG A 101 -5.62 -11.88 8.01
N PHE A 102 -6.40 -10.85 7.71
CA PHE A 102 -6.16 -9.49 8.21
C PHE A 102 -7.07 -9.22 9.39
N ALA A 103 -6.48 -8.71 10.48
CA ALA A 103 -7.22 -8.08 11.55
C ALA A 103 -7.54 -6.64 11.10
N LEU A 104 -8.80 -6.25 11.24
CA LEU A 104 -9.24 -4.88 10.96
C LEU A 104 -9.46 -4.14 12.27
N ASN A 105 -8.87 -2.96 12.36
CA ASN A 105 -9.13 -2.00 13.42
C ASN A 105 -9.75 -0.76 12.80
N LEU A 106 -10.85 -0.29 13.39
CA LEU A 106 -11.64 0.82 12.88
C LEU A 106 -11.75 1.88 13.96
N VAL A 107 -11.43 3.12 13.59
CA VAL A 107 -11.45 4.25 14.50
C VAL A 107 -12.16 5.41 13.81
N PHE A 108 -13.22 5.90 14.44
CA PHE A 108 -13.87 7.14 14.05
C PHE A 108 -13.27 8.28 14.88
N ARG A 109 -12.97 9.40 14.23
CA ARG A 109 -12.57 10.63 14.91
C ARG A 109 -13.43 11.79 14.42
N ARG A 110 -13.72 12.69 15.34
CA ARG A 110 -14.52 13.88 15.09
C ARG A 110 -13.95 15.05 15.88
N ASP A 111 -13.97 16.23 15.29
CA ASP A 111 -13.74 17.47 16.04
C ASP A 111 -15.10 17.95 16.59
N PRO A 112 -15.25 18.13 17.91
CA PRO A 112 -16.50 18.64 18.49
C PRO A 112 -16.88 20.04 17.97
N ARG A 113 -15.93 20.83 17.44
CA ARG A 113 -16.19 22.12 16.80
C ARG A 113 -16.83 21.98 15.42
N HIS A 114 -16.61 20.85 14.76
CA HIS A 114 -17.11 20.56 13.41
C HIS A 114 -17.80 19.19 13.38
N PRO A 115 -18.93 19.02 14.09
CA PRO A 115 -19.55 17.71 14.31
C PRO A 115 -20.13 17.07 13.03
N ALA A 116 -20.24 17.84 11.94
CA ALA A 116 -20.69 17.36 10.65
C ALA A 116 -19.66 16.47 9.94
N PHE A 117 -18.37 16.62 10.27
CA PHE A 117 -17.28 15.90 9.63
C PHE A 117 -16.74 14.83 10.57
N VAL A 118 -16.66 13.60 10.06
CA VAL A 118 -16.08 12.46 10.75
C VAL A 118 -15.01 11.87 9.88
N SER A 119 -13.79 11.75 10.42
CA SER A 119 -12.74 10.98 9.77
C SER A 119 -12.82 9.54 10.25
N LEU A 120 -12.95 8.62 9.32
CA LEU A 120 -12.85 7.19 9.52
C LEU A 120 -11.45 6.72 9.15
N GLU A 121 -10.79 6.03 10.06
CA GLU A 121 -9.50 5.39 9.84
C GLU A 121 -9.69 3.87 9.96
N ALA A 122 -9.28 3.14 8.93
CA ALA A 122 -9.23 1.69 8.92
C ALA A 122 -7.78 1.24 8.83
N GLU A 123 -7.40 0.34 9.74
CA GLU A 123 -6.09 -0.28 9.79
C GLU A 123 -6.23 -1.79 9.60
N ALA A 124 -5.51 -2.32 8.62
CA ALA A 124 -5.41 -3.75 8.38
C ALA A 124 -4.02 -4.25 8.79
N GLU A 125 -3.98 -5.26 9.66
CA GLU A 125 -2.75 -5.85 10.18
C GLU A 125 -2.70 -7.36 9.91
N ALA A 126 -1.58 -7.84 9.35
CA ALA A 126 -1.25 -9.26 9.27
C ALA A 126 0.26 -9.48 9.26
N ASN A 127 0.76 -10.36 10.13
CA ASN A 127 2.15 -10.86 10.11
C ASN A 127 3.21 -9.77 9.83
N ARG A 128 3.17 -8.67 10.61
CA ARG A 128 4.08 -7.50 10.52
C ARG A 128 3.87 -6.56 9.34
N ILE A 129 2.88 -6.81 8.49
CA ILE A 129 2.44 -5.87 7.45
C ILE A 129 1.22 -5.13 7.99
N GLN A 130 1.31 -3.81 7.97
CA GLN A 130 0.23 -2.90 8.34
C GLN A 130 -0.08 -2.00 7.16
N ALA A 131 -1.35 -1.77 6.91
CA ALA A 131 -1.83 -0.79 5.96
C ALA A 131 -2.92 0.04 6.60
N ARG A 132 -2.92 1.35 6.30
CA ARG A 132 -3.90 2.30 6.85
C ARG A 132 -4.56 3.05 5.71
N ALA A 133 -5.87 3.15 5.79
CA ALA A 133 -6.67 3.94 4.89
C ALA A 133 -7.51 4.93 5.72
N ARG A 134 -7.70 6.13 5.21
CA ARG A 134 -8.46 7.20 5.88
C ARG A 134 -9.46 7.81 4.92
N LEU A 135 -10.64 8.11 5.43
CA LEU A 135 -11.70 8.76 4.69
C LEU A 135 -12.37 9.80 5.57
N ALA A 136 -12.51 11.03 5.08
CA ALA A 136 -13.32 12.05 5.71
C ALA A 136 -14.74 11.99 5.12
N LEU A 137 -15.74 11.85 5.98
CA LEU A 137 -17.14 11.76 5.62
C LEU A 137 -17.92 12.90 6.27
N ARG A 138 -18.92 13.41 5.57
CA ARG A 138 -19.91 14.33 6.12
C ARG A 138 -21.21 13.58 6.37
N LEU A 139 -21.60 13.37 7.64
CA LEU A 139 -22.77 12.54 7.97
C LEU A 139 -24.10 13.18 7.54
N PHE A 140 -24.15 14.50 7.52
CA PHE A 140 -25.34 15.26 7.15
C PHE A 140 -25.00 16.14 5.94
N SER A 141 -25.22 15.58 4.76
CA SER A 141 -25.22 16.34 3.52
C SER A 141 -26.66 16.60 3.09
N VAL A 142 -26.99 17.87 2.87
CA VAL A 142 -28.26 18.27 2.26
C VAL A 142 -28.24 17.98 0.75
N LEU A 143 -27.04 17.74 0.19
CA LEU A 143 -26.83 17.44 -1.20
C LEU A 143 -26.78 15.91 -1.38
N SER A 144 -27.44 15.40 -2.43
CA SER A 144 -27.26 14.01 -2.85
C SER A 144 -25.79 13.72 -3.18
N GLU A 145 -25.38 12.45 -3.22
CA GLU A 145 -24.02 12.02 -3.60
C GLU A 145 -23.54 12.66 -4.94
N ALA A 146 -24.48 12.88 -5.88
CA ALA A 146 -24.23 13.58 -7.14
C ALA A 146 -24.00 15.10 -6.99
N GLY A 147 -24.59 15.72 -5.96
CA GLY A 147 -24.42 17.13 -5.62
C GLY A 147 -23.11 17.44 -4.89
N GLU A 148 -22.54 16.47 -4.16
CA GLU A 148 -21.19 16.60 -3.57
C GLU A 148 -20.07 16.37 -4.57
N LYS A 149 -20.28 15.48 -5.55
CA LYS A 149 -19.39 15.29 -6.71
C LYS A 149 -19.57 16.34 -7.81
N ALA A 150 -20.54 17.24 -7.68
CA ALA A 150 -20.75 18.27 -8.67
C ALA A 150 -19.50 19.18 -8.72
N PRO A 151 -18.93 19.42 -9.92
CA PRO A 151 -17.84 20.38 -10.05
C PRO A 151 -18.31 21.73 -9.49
N PRO A 152 -17.40 22.50 -8.85
CA PRO A 152 -17.78 23.78 -8.26
C PRO A 152 -18.49 24.62 -9.33
N LEU A 153 -19.72 25.03 -9.03
CA LEU A 153 -20.49 25.88 -9.93
C LEU A 153 -19.74 27.21 -10.06
N LEU A 154 -19.12 27.41 -11.22
CA LEU A 154 -18.57 28.69 -11.64
C LEU A 154 -19.75 29.64 -11.88
N LEU A 155 -20.27 30.24 -10.81
CA LEU A 155 -21.14 31.40 -10.91
C LEU A 155 -20.25 32.60 -11.19
N ASP A 156 -20.30 33.08 -12.43
CA ASP A 156 -19.72 34.35 -12.89
C ASP A 156 -18.19 34.48 -12.84
N GLY A 157 -17.44 33.45 -13.27
CA GLY A 157 -16.03 33.60 -13.67
C GLY A 157 -15.03 33.97 -12.56
N CYS A 158 -15.45 34.04 -11.30
CA CYS A 158 -14.58 34.21 -10.15
C CYS A 158 -14.58 32.91 -9.32
N PRO A 159 -13.42 32.35 -8.94
CA PRO A 159 -13.39 31.31 -7.93
C PRO A 159 -13.86 31.93 -6.61
N GLY A 160 -15.13 31.72 -6.27
CA GLY A 160 -15.65 32.05 -4.95
C GLY A 160 -14.82 31.32 -3.91
N SER A 161 -14.07 32.07 -3.11
CA SER A 161 -13.24 31.59 -2.02
C SER A 161 -14.13 30.99 -0.90
N GLY A 162 -14.62 29.78 -1.12
CA GLY A 162 -15.05 28.88 -0.05
C GLY A 162 -13.82 28.13 0.48
N PRO A 163 -13.67 27.92 1.80
CA PRO A 163 -12.45 27.38 2.36
C PRO A 163 -12.26 25.91 1.95
N LEU A 164 -11.45 25.71 0.92
CA LEU A 164 -10.73 24.47 0.65
C LEU A 164 -9.65 24.32 1.73
N ALA A 165 -10.01 23.73 2.86
CA ALA A 165 -9.02 23.13 3.74
C ALA A 165 -8.75 21.70 3.23
N LEU A 166 -7.72 21.59 2.40
CA LEU A 166 -6.90 20.39 2.25
C LEU A 166 -6.55 19.85 3.64
N PHE A 167 -7.06 18.69 4.05
CA PHE A 167 -6.42 17.73 4.96
C PHE A 167 -7.03 16.34 4.82
#